data_AF-A0A7J8CFY6-F1
#
_entry.id   AF-A0A7J8CFY6-F1
#
_cell.length_a   1.000
_cell.length_b   1.000
_cell.length_c   1.000
_cell.angle_alpha   90.00
_cell.angle_beta   90.00
_cell.angle_gamma   90.00
#
_symmetry.space_group_name_H-M   'P 1'
#
loop_
_entity.id
_entity.type
_entity.pdbx_description
1 polymer ?
#
loop_
_entity_poly.entity_id
_entity_poly.type
_entity_poly.pdbx_seq_one_letter_code
_entity_poly.pdbx_strand_id
1 'polypeptide(L)'
;MRELHCPDRALCGGDCAAALREPGACLRLLRFLCTEVQAARLLLLHSRLDPSPAAPPPGGEGAEEGAGMVQELILTLQAVGLPRPTLATPASRLLRELHAKISELLPSLPPGSLQPLLSYPLDAPRWEVLERLCQSLQSQYYCRRCLLLKRLDLTTSAFHWSDRAEAQGEAMKAVLTPIREALTPESDVSIAHILAARADLSRLVPATSKATRQVTCCAINKVLMGNVPDRGGRPDELEPPMPIWKSRREDGGGQNAGRQRWDRKKKKKK
;
A
#
# COMPACT_ATOMS: atom_id res chain seq x y z
N MET A 1 -47.70 -11.36 -18.02
CA MET A 1 -47.54 -12.84 -17.91
C MET A 1 -46.42 -13.40 -18.77
N ARG A 2 -46.17 -12.88 -19.98
CA ARG A 2 -45.07 -13.34 -20.84
C ARG A 2 -43.67 -13.10 -20.23
N GLU A 3 -43.51 -12.01 -19.48
CA GLU A 3 -42.29 -11.67 -18.72
C GLU A 3 -42.02 -12.62 -17.55
N LEU A 4 -43.06 -13.25 -16.99
CA LEU A 4 -42.94 -14.23 -15.91
C LEU A 4 -42.85 -15.67 -16.45
N HIS A 5 -42.65 -15.85 -17.77
CA HIS A 5 -42.60 -17.15 -18.43
C HIS A 5 -43.77 -18.09 -18.06
N CYS A 6 -44.98 -17.53 -17.91
CA CYS A 6 -46.15 -18.33 -17.55
C CYS A 6 -46.41 -19.43 -18.61
N PRO A 7 -46.56 -20.70 -18.21
CA PRO A 7 -46.71 -21.81 -19.15
C PRO A 7 -48.08 -21.83 -19.85
N ASP A 8 -49.06 -21.08 -19.34
CA ASP A 8 -50.39 -20.99 -19.95
C ASP A 8 -50.38 -20.04 -21.15
N ARG A 9 -50.46 -20.62 -22.35
CA ARG A 9 -50.46 -19.90 -23.63
C ARG A 9 -51.67 -18.98 -23.79
N ALA A 10 -52.81 -19.31 -23.17
CA ALA A 10 -54.02 -18.47 -23.24
C ALA A 10 -53.83 -17.17 -22.45
N LEU A 11 -53.07 -17.21 -21.35
CA LEU A 11 -52.74 -16.04 -20.52
C LEU A 11 -51.55 -15.22 -21.05
N CYS A 12 -50.83 -15.74 -22.06
CA CYS A 12 -49.67 -15.08 -22.68
C CYS A 12 -49.96 -14.52 -24.10
N GLY A 13 -51.22 -14.58 -24.52
CA GLY A 13 -51.73 -13.98 -25.76
C GLY A 13 -52.03 -12.48 -25.64
N GLY A 14 -52.34 -11.84 -26.77
CA GLY A 14 -52.50 -10.39 -26.86
C GLY A 14 -53.69 -9.79 -26.11
N ASP A 15 -54.72 -10.59 -25.79
CA ASP A 15 -55.95 -10.09 -25.16
C ASP A 15 -56.24 -10.78 -23.81
N CYS A 16 -55.38 -10.51 -22.83
CA CYS A 16 -55.43 -11.10 -21.50
C CYS A 16 -56.77 -10.83 -20.77
N ALA A 17 -57.40 -9.69 -21.02
CA ALA A 17 -58.65 -9.29 -20.37
C ALA A 17 -59.84 -10.17 -20.81
N ALA A 18 -59.86 -10.62 -22.07
CA ALA A 18 -60.86 -11.54 -22.57
C ALA A 18 -60.65 -12.96 -22.03
N ALA A 19 -59.40 -13.41 -21.92
CA ALA A 19 -59.04 -14.72 -21.39
C ALA A 19 -59.41 -14.90 -19.90
N LEU A 20 -59.30 -13.83 -19.10
CA LEU A 20 -59.63 -13.84 -17.67
C LEU A 20 -61.14 -13.83 -17.36
N ARG A 21 -62.00 -13.69 -18.37
CA ARG A 21 -63.46 -13.88 -18.18
C ARG A 21 -63.83 -15.34 -18.00
N GLU A 22 -62.97 -16.28 -18.42
CA GLU A 22 -63.15 -17.70 -18.14
C GLU A 22 -62.76 -18.00 -16.69
N PRO A 23 -63.66 -18.55 -15.84
CA PRO A 23 -63.34 -18.85 -14.45
C PRO A 23 -62.18 -19.84 -14.30
N GLY A 24 -62.00 -20.73 -15.28
CA GLY A 24 -60.86 -21.65 -15.33
C GLY A 24 -59.51 -20.95 -15.51
N ALA A 25 -59.45 -19.88 -16.30
CA ALA A 25 -58.22 -19.12 -16.55
C ALA A 25 -57.76 -18.34 -15.30
N CYS A 26 -58.70 -17.79 -14.54
CA CYS A 26 -58.41 -17.11 -13.27
C CYS A 26 -57.78 -18.07 -12.24
N LEU A 27 -58.29 -19.31 -12.12
CA LEU A 27 -57.73 -20.30 -11.21
C LEU A 27 -56.32 -20.75 -11.64
N ARG A 28 -56.08 -20.91 -12.94
CA ARG A 28 -54.75 -21.24 -13.48
C ARG A 28 -53.74 -20.12 -13.21
N LEU A 29 -54.15 -18.85 -13.40
CA LEU A 29 -53.33 -17.70 -13.07
C LEU A 29 -52.99 -17.63 -11.57
N LEU A 30 -54.00 -17.78 -10.71
CA LEU A 30 -53.82 -17.70 -9.26
C LEU A 30 -52.87 -18.80 -8.77
N ARG A 31 -53.05 -20.03 -9.27
CA ARG A 31 -52.14 -21.15 -8.98
C ARG A 31 -50.70 -20.84 -9.39
N PHE A 32 -50.50 -20.29 -10.59
CA PHE A 32 -49.17 -19.91 -11.09
C PHE A 32 -48.52 -18.80 -10.23
N LEU A 33 -49.26 -17.75 -9.87
CA LEU A 33 -48.73 -16.69 -9.02
C LEU A 33 -48.41 -17.19 -7.61
N CYS A 34 -49.21 -18.10 -7.07
CA CYS A 34 -48.89 -18.74 -5.79
C CYS A 34 -47.60 -19.56 -5.85
N THR A 35 -47.36 -20.32 -6.93
CA THR A 35 -46.11 -21.08 -7.09
C THR A 35 -44.89 -20.17 -7.26
N GLU A 36 -45.03 -19.04 -7.98
CA GLU A 36 -43.94 -18.06 -8.11
C GLU A 36 -43.60 -17.39 -6.77
N VAL A 37 -44.63 -17.01 -5.99
CA VAL A 37 -44.41 -16.44 -4.64
C VAL A 37 -43.76 -17.47 -3.70
N GLN A 38 -44.17 -18.74 -3.79
CA GLN A 38 -43.55 -19.81 -3.03
C GLN A 38 -42.08 -20.03 -3.44
N ALA A 39 -41.79 -20.06 -4.73
CA ALA A 39 -40.42 -20.18 -5.25
C ALA A 39 -39.55 -18.99 -4.82
N ALA A 40 -40.04 -17.76 -4.93
CA ALA A 40 -39.34 -16.56 -4.48
C ALA A 40 -39.05 -16.59 -2.96
N ARG A 41 -39.99 -17.07 -2.14
CA ARG A 41 -39.78 -17.27 -0.70
C ARG A 41 -38.73 -18.35 -0.41
N LEU A 42 -38.74 -19.45 -1.15
CA LEU A 42 -37.74 -20.50 -1.02
C LEU A 42 -36.34 -20.01 -1.41
N LEU A 43 -36.20 -19.27 -2.51
CA LEU A 43 -34.91 -18.68 -2.92
C LEU A 43 -34.38 -17.69 -1.88
N LEU A 44 -35.24 -16.85 -1.30
CA LEU A 44 -34.87 -15.94 -0.23
C LEU A 44 -34.47 -16.68 1.07
N LEU A 45 -35.04 -17.85 1.33
CA LEU A 45 -34.67 -18.68 2.48
C LEU A 45 -33.37 -19.43 2.23
N HIS A 46 -33.16 -19.99 1.02
CA HIS A 46 -31.92 -20.67 0.66
C HIS A 46 -30.72 -19.71 0.69
N SER A 47 -30.88 -18.47 0.20
CA SER A 47 -29.82 -17.44 0.32
C SER A 47 -29.50 -17.03 1.76
N ARG A 48 -30.40 -17.29 2.71
CA ARG A 48 -30.17 -17.07 4.15
C ARG A 48 -29.56 -18.27 4.86
N LEU A 49 -29.72 -19.47 4.30
CA LEU A 49 -29.36 -20.74 4.93
C LEU A 49 -28.03 -21.30 4.43
N ASP A 50 -27.56 -20.96 3.23
CA ASP A 50 -26.25 -21.38 2.72
C ASP A 50 -25.15 -20.37 3.15
N PRO A 51 -24.20 -20.76 4.04
CA PRO A 51 -23.02 -19.99 4.36
C PRO A 51 -21.77 -20.67 3.75
N SER A 52 -21.85 -21.09 2.48
CA SER A 52 -20.78 -21.83 1.79
C SER A 52 -20.31 -21.09 0.52
N PRO A 53 -19.00 -21.08 0.19
CA PRO A 53 -18.44 -20.24 -0.86
C PRO A 53 -18.67 -20.89 -2.23
N ALA A 54 -19.82 -20.61 -2.83
CA ALA A 54 -20.02 -20.87 -4.26
C ALA A 54 -19.61 -19.62 -5.04
N ALA A 55 -18.78 -19.83 -6.06
CA ALA A 55 -18.06 -18.84 -6.85
C ALA A 55 -18.89 -17.58 -7.20
N PRO A 56 -18.28 -16.38 -7.16
CA PRO A 56 -18.96 -15.16 -7.53
C PRO A 56 -19.31 -15.17 -9.03
N PRO A 57 -20.48 -14.60 -9.43
CA PRO A 57 -20.77 -14.34 -10.82
C PRO A 57 -19.73 -13.36 -11.42
N PRO A 58 -19.44 -13.42 -12.73
CA PRO A 58 -18.48 -12.51 -13.34
C PRO A 58 -19.12 -11.12 -13.44
N GLY A 59 -18.84 -10.26 -12.46
CA GLY A 59 -19.34 -8.89 -12.49
C GLY A 59 -19.29 -8.19 -11.15
N GLY A 60 -18.18 -7.47 -10.92
CA GLY A 60 -18.10 -6.40 -9.93
C GLY A 60 -16.92 -6.56 -8.98
N GLU A 61 -15.79 -5.92 -9.29
CA GLU A 61 -14.64 -5.75 -8.38
C GLU A 61 -15.07 -5.21 -7.00
N GLY A 62 -16.17 -4.45 -6.92
CA GLY A 62 -16.71 -3.93 -5.66
C GLY A 62 -17.41 -4.95 -4.73
N ALA A 63 -17.81 -6.14 -5.23
CA ALA A 63 -18.47 -7.15 -4.38
C ALA A 63 -17.48 -7.93 -3.52
N GLU A 64 -16.28 -8.21 -4.05
CA GLU A 64 -15.21 -8.89 -3.30
C GLU A 64 -14.57 -7.97 -2.25
N GLU A 65 -14.37 -6.70 -2.57
CA GLU A 65 -13.80 -5.71 -1.64
C GLU A 65 -14.75 -5.47 -0.44
N GLY A 66 -16.06 -5.46 -0.70
CA GLY A 66 -17.10 -5.40 0.34
C GLY A 66 -17.10 -6.62 1.26
N ALA A 67 -16.92 -7.83 0.70
CA ALA A 67 -16.83 -9.06 1.48
C ALA A 67 -15.57 -9.08 2.37
N GLY A 68 -14.44 -8.61 1.85
CA GLY A 68 -13.19 -8.45 2.60
C GLY A 68 -13.33 -7.50 3.79
N MET A 69 -13.90 -6.31 3.59
CA MET A 69 -14.13 -5.34 4.67
C MET A 69 -15.04 -5.90 5.78
N VAL A 70 -16.09 -6.64 5.42
CA VAL A 70 -16.99 -7.27 6.40
C VAL A 70 -16.25 -8.35 7.19
N GLN A 71 -15.40 -9.15 6.54
CA GLN A 71 -14.60 -10.17 7.21
C GLN A 71 -13.60 -9.54 8.19
N GLU A 72 -12.89 -8.49 7.80
CA GLU A 72 -11.97 -7.75 8.69
C GLU A 72 -12.72 -7.14 9.89
N LEU A 73 -13.92 -6.60 9.67
CA LEU A 73 -14.75 -6.10 10.75
C LEU A 73 -15.16 -7.22 11.73
N ILE A 74 -15.49 -8.41 11.22
CA ILE A 74 -15.83 -9.56 12.07
C ILE A 74 -14.61 -10.01 12.88
N LEU A 75 -13.44 -10.10 12.25
CA LEU A 75 -12.19 -10.49 12.92
C LEU A 75 -11.80 -9.49 14.01
N THR A 76 -11.92 -8.20 13.75
CA THR A 76 -11.65 -7.15 14.75
C THR A 76 -12.62 -7.24 15.93
N LEU A 77 -13.92 -7.44 15.69
CA LEU A 77 -14.89 -7.62 16.76
C LEU A 77 -14.59 -8.87 17.60
N GLN A 78 -14.23 -9.99 16.96
CA GLN A 78 -13.84 -11.22 17.66
C GLN A 78 -12.59 -11.03 18.51
N ALA A 79 -11.56 -10.34 17.97
CA ALA A 79 -10.33 -10.06 18.69
C ALA A 79 -10.56 -9.19 19.94
N VAL A 80 -11.54 -8.29 19.87
CA VAL A 80 -11.91 -7.35 20.94
C VAL A 80 -12.97 -7.98 21.89
N GLY A 81 -13.45 -9.19 21.59
CA GLY A 81 -14.43 -9.93 22.41
C GLY A 81 -15.87 -9.41 22.28
N LEU A 82 -16.20 -8.73 21.17
CA LEU A 82 -17.55 -8.24 20.88
C LEU A 82 -18.34 -9.26 20.04
N PRO A 83 -19.67 -9.34 20.23
CA PRO A 83 -20.52 -10.24 19.47
C PRO A 83 -20.61 -9.82 18.00
N ARG A 84 -20.89 -10.78 17.12
CA ARG A 84 -21.11 -10.51 15.71
C ARG A 84 -22.36 -9.64 15.51
N PRO A 85 -22.31 -8.58 14.69
CA PRO A 85 -23.45 -7.71 14.48
C PRO A 85 -24.59 -8.45 13.80
N THR A 86 -25.81 -8.16 14.22
CA THR A 86 -27.01 -8.55 13.48
C THR A 86 -27.33 -7.50 12.43
N LEU A 87 -28.02 -7.89 11.35
CA LEU A 87 -28.38 -7.00 10.23
C LEU A 87 -29.18 -5.75 10.67
N ALA A 88 -29.79 -5.78 11.85
CA ALA A 88 -30.58 -4.69 12.42
C ALA A 88 -29.75 -3.67 13.22
N THR A 89 -28.45 -3.91 13.41
CA THR A 89 -27.60 -3.06 14.25
C THR A 89 -27.13 -1.86 13.44
N PRO A 90 -27.43 -0.61 13.85
CA PRO A 90 -26.95 0.56 13.13
C PRO A 90 -25.43 0.70 13.26
N ALA A 91 -24.76 1.09 12.17
CA ALA A 91 -23.30 1.22 12.13
C ALA A 91 -22.74 2.15 13.21
N SER A 92 -23.45 3.24 13.51
CA SER A 92 -23.07 4.20 14.55
C SER A 92 -23.04 3.60 15.96
N ARG A 93 -23.94 2.65 16.25
CA ARG A 93 -23.96 1.91 17.52
C ARG A 93 -22.78 0.96 17.60
N LEU A 94 -22.54 0.20 16.52
CA LEU A 94 -21.42 -0.74 16.44
C LEU A 94 -20.07 -0.02 16.62
N LEU A 95 -19.86 1.09 15.94
CA LEU A 95 -18.63 1.89 16.09
C LEU A 95 -18.45 2.43 17.50
N ARG A 96 -19.55 2.80 18.18
CA ARG A 96 -19.51 3.27 19.57
C ARG A 96 -19.17 2.15 20.56
N GLU A 97 -19.75 0.97 20.37
CA GLU A 97 -19.45 -0.23 21.18
C GLU A 97 -17.99 -0.67 20.98
N LEU A 98 -17.51 -0.67 19.74
CA LEU A 98 -16.12 -0.96 19.39
C LEU A 98 -15.15 0.07 20.01
N HIS A 99 -15.44 1.36 19.86
CA HIS A 99 -14.64 2.42 20.47
C HIS A 99 -14.59 2.31 22.00
N ALA A 100 -15.73 2.03 22.64
CA ALA A 100 -15.80 1.85 24.09
C ALA A 100 -14.96 0.66 24.54
N LYS A 101 -15.04 -0.47 23.83
CA LYS A 101 -14.29 -1.67 24.18
C LYS A 101 -12.78 -1.50 23.96
N ILE A 102 -12.37 -0.83 22.88
CA ILE A 102 -10.95 -0.49 22.67
C ILE A 102 -10.46 0.46 23.77
N SER A 103 -11.25 1.46 24.15
CA SER A 103 -10.90 2.39 25.23
C SER A 103 -10.75 1.72 26.59
N GLU A 104 -11.55 0.67 26.86
CA GLU A 104 -11.43 -0.18 28.06
C GLU A 104 -10.14 -1.01 28.06
N LEU A 105 -9.74 -1.54 26.90
CA LEU A 105 -8.58 -2.41 26.77
C LEU A 105 -7.24 -1.65 26.68
N LEU A 106 -7.25 -0.42 26.17
CA LEU A 106 -6.04 0.38 25.92
C LEU A 106 -5.13 0.52 27.16
N PRO A 107 -5.63 0.75 28.39
CA PRO A 107 -4.79 0.87 29.59
C PRO A 107 -4.10 -0.44 30.01
N SER A 108 -4.56 -1.60 29.52
CA SER A 108 -3.94 -2.90 29.83
C SER A 108 -2.68 -3.17 29.01
N LEU A 109 -2.44 -2.37 27.96
CA LEU A 109 -1.29 -2.52 27.08
C LEU A 109 -0.07 -1.77 27.61
N PRO A 110 1.16 -2.18 27.22
CA PRO A 110 2.38 -1.48 27.62
C PRO A 110 2.36 0.01 27.26
N PRO A 111 2.99 0.89 28.05
CA PRO A 111 3.04 2.31 27.76
C PRO A 111 3.71 2.57 26.40
N GLY A 112 3.12 3.47 25.61
CA GLY A 112 3.59 3.79 24.25
C GLY A 112 3.10 2.82 23.17
N SER A 113 2.35 1.77 23.53
CA SER A 113 1.66 0.94 22.54
C SER A 113 0.53 1.73 21.86
N LEU A 114 0.32 1.49 20.56
CA LEU A 114 -0.77 2.09 19.76
C LEU A 114 -0.80 3.63 19.72
N GLN A 115 0.32 4.32 20.02
CA GLN A 115 0.36 5.78 19.85
C GLN A 115 0.14 6.15 18.38
N PRO A 116 -0.81 7.04 18.06
CA PRO A 116 -1.04 7.45 16.69
C PRO A 116 0.16 8.28 16.20
N LEU A 117 0.50 8.13 14.92
CA LEU A 117 1.51 8.95 14.27
C LEU A 117 1.02 10.40 14.14
N LEU A 118 -0.27 10.57 13.82
CA LEU A 118 -0.93 11.87 13.75
C LEU A 118 -1.65 12.16 15.07
N SER A 119 -1.04 12.95 15.94
CA SER A 119 -1.60 13.29 17.26
C SER A 119 -2.41 14.59 17.27
N TYR A 120 -2.45 15.33 16.15
CA TYR A 120 -3.04 16.66 16.10
C TYR A 120 -4.52 16.61 15.70
N PRO A 121 -5.41 17.37 16.37
CA PRO A 121 -6.82 17.39 16.02
C PRO A 121 -7.04 17.99 14.62
N LEU A 122 -7.85 17.30 13.83
CA LEU A 122 -8.19 17.70 12.46
C LEU A 122 -9.52 18.46 12.47
N ASP A 123 -9.42 19.79 12.37
CA ASP A 123 -10.57 20.67 12.12
C ASP A 123 -10.90 20.69 10.62
N ALA A 124 -12.10 21.13 10.25
CA ALA A 124 -12.55 21.23 8.86
C ALA A 124 -11.50 21.79 7.86
N PRO A 125 -10.85 22.95 8.09
CA PRO A 125 -9.85 23.47 7.14
C PRO A 125 -8.59 22.58 7.06
N ARG A 126 -8.24 21.86 8.13
CA ARG A 126 -7.09 20.96 8.13
C ARG A 126 -7.38 19.66 7.39
N TRP A 127 -8.62 19.17 7.45
CA TRP A 127 -9.08 18.06 6.62
C TRP A 127 -8.91 18.37 5.14
N GLU A 128 -9.34 19.55 4.69
CA GLU A 128 -9.16 19.95 3.30
C GLU A 128 -7.69 20.03 2.89
N VAL A 129 -6.82 20.56 3.77
CA VAL A 129 -5.37 20.59 3.52
C VAL A 129 -4.81 19.17 3.41
N LEU A 130 -5.20 18.28 4.31
CA LEU A 130 -4.76 16.89 4.33
C LEU A 130 -5.20 16.15 3.06
N GLU A 131 -6.45 16.33 2.63
CA GLU A 131 -6.97 15.76 1.39
C GLU A 131 -6.19 16.25 0.16
N ARG A 132 -5.95 17.56 0.07
CA ARG A 132 -5.12 18.14 -1.02
C ARG A 132 -3.71 17.57 -1.03
N LEU A 133 -3.08 17.44 0.14
CA LEU A 133 -1.74 16.85 0.26
C LEU A 133 -1.74 15.38 -0.15
N CYS A 134 -2.73 14.61 0.28
CA CYS A 134 -2.86 13.20 -0.09
C CYS A 134 -3.03 13.04 -1.61
N GLN A 135 -3.91 13.81 -2.23
CA GLN A 135 -4.12 13.80 -3.69
C GLN A 135 -2.83 14.17 -4.44
N SER A 136 -2.13 15.23 -3.99
CA SER A 136 -0.86 15.65 -4.59
C SER A 136 0.20 14.54 -4.49
N LEU A 137 0.38 13.95 -3.31
CA LEU A 137 1.33 12.86 -3.12
C LEU A 137 0.94 11.62 -3.94
N GLN A 138 -0.33 11.22 -3.95
CA GLN A 138 -0.82 10.10 -4.75
C GLN A 138 -0.49 10.32 -6.24
N SER A 139 -0.70 11.52 -6.77
CA SER A 139 -0.34 11.85 -8.16
C SER A 139 1.16 11.73 -8.42
N GLN A 140 2.01 12.19 -7.50
CA GLN A 140 3.46 12.10 -7.63
C GLN A 140 3.96 10.65 -7.54
N TYR A 141 3.43 9.88 -6.59
CA TYR A 141 3.77 8.47 -6.41
C TYR A 141 3.30 7.64 -7.60
N TYR A 142 2.12 7.92 -8.15
CA TYR A 142 1.62 7.29 -9.36
C TYR A 142 2.59 7.51 -10.53
N CYS A 143 2.97 8.76 -10.81
CA CYS A 143 3.96 9.08 -11.85
C CYS A 143 5.30 8.36 -11.62
N ARG A 144 5.78 8.32 -10.37
CA ARG A 144 7.02 7.63 -10.01
C ARG A 144 6.90 6.10 -10.20
N ARG A 145 5.77 5.50 -9.85
CA ARG A 145 5.52 4.06 -10.04
C ARG A 145 5.44 3.74 -11.54
N CYS A 146 4.74 4.54 -12.34
CA CYS A 146 4.73 4.41 -13.80
C CYS A 146 6.15 4.41 -14.39
N LEU A 147 7.00 5.35 -13.95
CA LEU A 147 8.40 5.40 -14.38
C LEU A 147 9.16 4.12 -13.97
N LEU A 148 9.03 3.68 -12.72
CA LEU A 148 9.70 2.49 -12.22
C LEU A 148 9.25 1.21 -12.96
N LEU A 149 7.95 1.07 -13.23
CA LEU A 149 7.40 -0.03 -14.02
C LEU A 149 7.92 0.02 -15.45
N LYS A 150 7.93 1.19 -16.08
CA LYS A 150 8.50 1.33 -17.43
C LYS A 150 9.99 1.01 -17.46
N ARG A 151 10.73 1.42 -16.43
CA ARG A 151 12.15 1.08 -16.28
C ARG A 151 12.34 -0.42 -16.14
N LEU A 152 11.52 -1.10 -15.33
CA LEU A 152 11.52 -2.56 -15.20
C LEU A 152 11.30 -3.23 -16.56
N ASP A 153 10.31 -2.77 -17.32
CA ASP A 153 10.00 -3.29 -18.66
C ASP A 153 11.20 -3.14 -19.60
N LEU A 154 11.78 -1.94 -19.66
CA LEU A 154 12.95 -1.67 -20.51
C LEU A 154 14.18 -2.48 -20.09
N THR A 155 14.42 -2.64 -18.78
CA THR A 155 15.52 -3.49 -18.29
C THR A 155 15.31 -4.95 -18.67
N THR A 156 14.07 -5.44 -18.58
CA THR A 156 13.73 -6.82 -18.96
C THR A 156 13.93 -7.05 -20.45
N SER A 157 13.54 -6.08 -21.28
CA SER A 157 13.78 -6.12 -22.72
C SER A 157 15.27 -6.05 -23.08
N ALA A 158 16.06 -5.24 -22.37
CA ALA A 158 17.50 -5.10 -22.63
C ALA A 158 18.29 -6.40 -22.40
N PHE A 159 17.81 -7.31 -21.54
CA PHE A 159 18.44 -8.62 -21.37
C PHE A 159 18.42 -9.47 -22.64
N HIS A 160 17.58 -9.18 -23.64
CA HIS A 160 17.52 -9.93 -24.90
C HIS A 160 18.62 -9.54 -25.90
N TRP A 161 19.58 -8.69 -25.53
CA TRP A 161 20.61 -8.17 -26.45
C TRP A 161 21.83 -9.09 -26.64
N SER A 162 21.87 -10.25 -25.98
CA SER A 162 22.94 -11.25 -26.19
C SER A 162 22.37 -12.58 -26.62
N ASP A 163 23.02 -13.27 -27.55
CA ASP A 163 22.57 -14.55 -28.11
C ASP A 163 22.26 -15.60 -27.02
N ARG A 164 23.08 -15.62 -25.95
CA ARG A 164 22.88 -16.50 -24.80
C ARG A 164 21.61 -16.19 -24.00
N ALA A 165 21.27 -14.91 -23.87
CA ALA A 165 20.11 -14.47 -23.11
C ALA A 165 18.83 -14.52 -23.96
N GLU A 166 18.93 -14.32 -25.27
CA GLU A 166 17.82 -14.52 -26.20
C GLU A 166 17.31 -15.97 -26.16
N ALA A 167 18.23 -16.95 -26.14
CA ALA A 167 17.88 -18.37 -25.99
C ALA A 167 17.15 -18.71 -24.66
N GLN A 168 17.29 -17.86 -23.62
CA GLN A 168 16.63 -18.01 -22.33
C GLN A 168 15.49 -17.00 -22.13
N GLY A 169 15.18 -16.18 -23.14
CA GLY A 169 14.24 -15.07 -23.04
C GLY A 169 12.82 -15.52 -22.70
N GLU A 170 12.35 -16.60 -23.31
CA GLU A 170 11.01 -17.15 -23.05
C GLU A 170 10.87 -17.70 -21.62
N ALA A 171 11.89 -18.40 -21.12
CA ALA A 171 11.91 -18.87 -19.72
C ALA A 171 11.91 -17.70 -18.72
N MET A 172 12.66 -16.63 -19.02
CA MET A 172 12.70 -15.42 -18.20
C MET A 172 11.37 -14.67 -18.21
N LYS A 173 10.74 -14.49 -19.38
CA LYS A 173 9.41 -13.87 -19.51
C LYS A 173 8.36 -14.66 -18.73
N ALA A 174 8.36 -15.98 -18.84
CA ALA A 174 7.40 -16.83 -18.11
C ALA A 174 7.44 -16.60 -16.58
N VAL A 175 8.60 -16.27 -16.02
CA VAL A 175 8.74 -15.94 -14.59
C VAL A 175 8.38 -14.48 -14.29
N LEU A 176 8.77 -13.53 -15.14
CA LEU A 176 8.62 -12.10 -14.86
C LEU A 176 7.23 -11.54 -15.17
N THR A 177 6.55 -12.06 -16.20
CA THR A 177 5.21 -11.62 -16.60
C THR A 177 4.20 -11.63 -15.44
N PRO A 178 4.01 -12.73 -14.67
CA PRO A 178 3.03 -12.73 -13.58
C PRO A 178 3.38 -11.72 -12.47
N ILE A 179 4.68 -11.53 -12.20
CA ILE A 179 5.13 -10.52 -11.23
C ILE A 179 4.82 -9.12 -11.75
N ARG A 180 5.06 -8.87 -13.04
CA ARG A 180 4.82 -7.56 -13.67
C ARG A 180 3.34 -7.20 -13.74
N GLU A 181 2.49 -8.19 -14.01
CA GLU A 181 1.02 -8.04 -14.05
C GLU A 181 0.42 -7.75 -12.67
N ALA A 182 1.00 -8.31 -11.61
CA ALA A 182 0.60 -8.00 -10.24
C ALA A 182 1.02 -6.60 -9.76
N LEU A 183 1.92 -5.91 -10.48
CA LEU A 183 2.43 -4.60 -10.09
C LEU A 183 1.63 -3.46 -10.74
N THR A 184 0.94 -2.70 -9.91
CA THR A 184 0.07 -1.59 -10.29
C THR A 184 0.73 -0.23 -10.05
N PRO A 185 0.50 0.79 -10.89
CA PRO A 185 0.92 2.16 -10.57
C PRO A 185 0.03 2.83 -9.51
N GLU A 186 -1.16 2.31 -9.26
CA GLU A 186 -2.09 2.80 -8.24
C GLU A 186 -1.52 2.67 -6.82
N SER A 187 -1.98 3.54 -5.93
CA SER A 187 -1.62 3.53 -4.52
C SER A 187 -2.76 3.00 -3.67
N ASP A 188 -2.47 2.00 -2.85
CA ASP A 188 -3.45 1.44 -1.89
C ASP A 188 -3.58 2.29 -0.60
N VAL A 189 -2.79 3.37 -0.51
CA VAL A 189 -2.73 4.23 0.68
C VAL A 189 -3.82 5.29 0.61
N SER A 190 -4.78 5.18 1.54
CA SER A 190 -5.86 6.14 1.75
C SER A 190 -5.66 6.96 3.03
N ILE A 191 -6.48 8.00 3.22
CA ILE A 191 -6.45 8.83 4.44
C ILE A 191 -6.72 7.98 5.68
N ALA A 192 -7.57 6.96 5.59
CA ALA A 192 -7.82 6.03 6.68
C ALA A 192 -6.54 5.32 7.15
N HIS A 193 -5.66 4.93 6.22
CA HIS A 193 -4.36 4.33 6.54
C HIS A 193 -3.43 5.31 7.26
N ILE A 194 -3.48 6.60 6.93
CA ILE A 194 -2.69 7.65 7.60
C ILE A 194 -3.18 7.83 9.03
N LEU A 195 -4.49 7.82 9.27
CA LEU A 195 -5.08 7.95 10.60
C LEU A 195 -4.83 6.72 11.47
N ALA A 196 -4.84 5.53 10.85
CA ALA A 196 -4.51 4.27 11.53
C ALA A 196 -3.00 4.10 11.77
N ALA A 197 -2.15 4.91 11.13
CA ALA A 197 -0.71 4.79 11.25
C ALA A 197 -0.26 5.08 12.68
N ARG A 198 0.54 4.17 13.24
CA ARG A 198 1.10 4.30 14.59
C ARG A 198 2.48 4.91 14.55
N ALA A 199 2.90 5.53 15.65
CA ALA A 199 4.19 6.18 15.80
C ALA A 199 5.37 5.23 15.54
N ASP A 200 5.23 3.95 15.89
CA ASP A 200 6.24 2.92 15.64
C ASP A 200 6.47 2.61 14.15
N LEU A 201 5.50 2.86 13.27
CA LEU A 201 5.65 2.72 11.82
C LEU A 201 6.53 3.82 11.19
N SER A 202 6.74 4.94 11.88
CA SER A 202 7.63 6.01 11.40
C SER A 202 9.12 5.64 11.45
N ARG A 203 9.46 4.52 12.08
CA ARG A 203 10.84 4.00 12.12
C ARG A 203 11.21 3.44 10.76
N LEU A 204 11.76 4.28 9.89
CA LEU A 204 12.36 3.86 8.63
C LEU A 204 13.54 2.93 8.92
N VAL A 205 13.35 1.64 8.69
CA VAL A 205 14.47 0.67 8.68
C VAL A 205 15.13 0.77 7.31
N PRO A 206 16.44 1.08 7.23
CA PRO A 206 17.13 1.15 5.95
C PRO A 206 17.00 -0.17 5.20
N ALA A 207 16.63 -0.10 3.91
CA ALA A 207 16.52 -1.28 3.06
C ALA A 207 17.87 -2.03 2.91
N THR A 208 18.98 -1.35 3.19
CA THR A 208 20.34 -1.90 3.21
C THR A 208 20.78 -2.39 4.60
N SER A 209 19.88 -2.37 5.59
CA SER A 209 20.23 -2.82 6.94
C SER A 209 20.66 -4.27 6.96
N LYS A 210 21.50 -4.63 7.95
CA LYS A 210 21.94 -6.01 8.16
C LYS A 210 20.78 -6.98 8.26
N ALA A 211 19.71 -6.61 8.96
CA ALA A 211 18.52 -7.43 9.12
C ALA A 211 17.84 -7.70 7.77
N THR A 212 17.61 -6.66 6.95
CA THR A 212 17.02 -6.80 5.61
C THR A 212 17.93 -7.61 4.69
N ARG A 213 19.25 -7.45 4.78
CA ARG A 213 20.24 -8.17 3.97
C ARG A 213 20.37 -9.65 4.32
N GLN A 214 20.16 -10.03 5.58
CA GLN A 214 20.14 -11.44 5.97
C GLN A 214 18.98 -12.19 5.33
N VAL A 215 17.81 -11.54 5.23
CA VAL A 215 16.59 -12.13 4.63
C VAL A 215 16.62 -12.10 3.10
N THR A 216 17.32 -11.13 2.50
CA THR A 216 17.43 -10.96 1.03
C THR A 216 18.72 -11.52 0.44
N CYS A 217 19.45 -12.36 1.19
CA CYS A 217 20.66 -12.99 0.68
C CYS A 217 20.30 -13.98 -0.45
N CYS A 218 21.05 -13.92 -1.54
CA CYS A 218 20.82 -14.79 -2.70
C CYS A 218 22.15 -15.20 -3.32
N ALA A 219 22.12 -16.10 -4.30
CA ALA A 219 23.34 -16.60 -4.94
C ALA A 219 24.22 -15.49 -5.57
N ILE A 220 23.64 -14.33 -5.85
CA ILE A 220 24.33 -13.14 -6.38
C ILE A 220 24.77 -12.22 -5.23
N ASN A 221 23.89 -11.92 -4.28
CA ASN A 221 24.19 -11.09 -3.09
C ASN A 221 24.47 -11.99 -1.87
N LYS A 222 25.58 -12.74 -1.92
CA LYS A 222 25.96 -13.68 -0.83
C LYS A 222 26.66 -12.99 0.34
N VAL A 223 27.44 -11.95 0.07
CA VAL A 223 28.37 -11.38 1.07
C VAL A 223 27.72 -10.19 1.76
N LEU A 224 27.43 -10.35 3.05
CA LEU A 224 27.13 -9.23 3.93
C LEU A 224 28.44 -8.58 4.37
N MET A 225 28.74 -7.38 3.86
CA MET A 225 29.85 -6.59 4.39
C MET A 225 29.53 -6.22 5.86
N GLY A 226 30.49 -6.49 6.75
CA GLY A 226 30.38 -6.15 8.17
C GLY A 226 30.40 -4.64 8.41
N ASN A 227 30.63 -4.21 9.64
CA ASN A 227 30.82 -2.78 9.94
C ASN A 227 32.01 -2.25 9.14
N VAL A 228 31.71 -1.45 8.10
CA VAL A 228 32.72 -0.74 7.33
C VAL A 228 33.16 0.45 8.20
N PRO A 229 34.46 0.54 8.58
CA PRO A 229 34.94 1.68 9.33
C PRO A 229 34.66 2.96 8.53
N ASP A 230 34.33 4.04 9.24
CA ASP A 230 34.11 5.34 8.61
C ASP A 230 35.37 5.69 7.79
N ARG A 231 35.17 5.99 6.51
CA ARG A 231 36.27 6.33 5.60
C ARG A 231 36.58 7.83 5.60
N GLY A 232 35.90 8.59 6.47
CA GLY A 232 36.05 10.04 6.57
C GLY A 232 35.55 10.77 5.34
N GLY A 233 35.74 12.09 5.30
CA GLY A 233 35.35 12.94 4.18
C GLY A 233 33.93 13.50 4.31
N ARG A 234 33.36 13.52 5.52
CA ARG A 234 32.17 14.33 5.76
C ARG A 234 32.52 15.78 5.48
N PRO A 235 31.64 16.55 4.81
CA PRO A 235 31.86 17.97 4.54
C PRO A 235 32.30 18.78 5.77
N ASP A 236 31.81 18.38 6.94
CA ASP A 236 32.06 19.01 8.24
C ASP A 236 33.43 18.63 8.86
N GLU A 237 34.08 17.59 8.33
CA GLU A 237 35.39 17.08 8.74
C GLU A 237 36.51 17.54 7.79
N LEU A 238 36.18 18.24 6.70
CA LEU A 238 37.21 18.82 5.84
C LEU A 238 37.97 19.89 6.61
N GLU A 239 39.29 19.74 6.67
CA GLU A 239 40.15 20.83 7.11
C GLU A 239 39.83 22.09 6.29
N PRO A 240 39.77 23.26 6.93
CA PRO A 240 39.49 24.52 6.25
C PRO A 240 40.44 24.69 5.05
N PRO A 241 39.95 25.27 3.94
CA PRO A 241 40.73 25.37 2.71
C PRO A 241 42.08 26.05 2.99
N MET A 242 43.13 25.58 2.30
CA MET A 242 44.49 26.07 2.48
C MET A 242 44.51 27.61 2.57
N PRO A 243 45.22 28.18 3.55
CA PRO A 243 45.28 29.62 3.70
C PRO A 243 45.79 30.27 2.41
N ILE A 244 45.17 31.39 2.05
CA ILE A 244 45.47 32.13 0.83
C ILE A 244 46.94 32.57 0.88
N TRP A 245 47.74 32.15 -0.10
CA TRP A 245 49.10 32.64 -0.27
C TRP A 245 49.09 34.16 -0.51
N LYS A 246 49.54 34.92 0.49
CA LYS A 246 49.82 36.35 0.33
C LYS A 246 51.23 36.49 -0.23
N SER A 247 51.40 37.32 -1.26
CA SER A 247 52.76 37.66 -1.73
C SER A 247 53.53 38.30 -0.57
N ARG A 248 54.83 37.99 -0.51
CA ARG A 248 55.75 38.65 0.43
C ARG A 248 55.71 40.14 0.11
N ARG A 249 55.30 40.97 1.09
CA ARG A 249 55.38 42.43 0.95
C ARG A 249 56.85 42.80 0.76
N GLU A 250 57.19 43.34 -0.40
CA GLU A 250 58.40 44.13 -0.59
C GLU A 250 58.15 45.52 0.00
N ASP A 251 58.02 45.62 1.33
CA ASP A 251 58.19 46.90 2.00
C ASP A 251 59.66 46.98 2.41
N GLY A 252 60.45 47.58 1.51
CA GLY A 252 61.81 48.00 1.79
C GLY A 252 61.83 48.99 2.94
N GLY A 253 62.39 48.57 4.07
CA GLY A 253 62.69 49.42 5.21
C GLY A 253 63.99 48.96 5.84
N GLY A 254 65.11 49.47 5.33
CA GLY A 254 66.43 49.23 5.91
C GLY A 254 66.58 49.92 7.26
N GLN A 255 67.18 49.23 8.23
CA GLN A 255 68.08 49.82 9.23
C GLN A 255 68.79 48.71 10.03
N ASN A 256 70.07 48.53 9.69
CA ASN A 256 71.20 48.36 10.60
C ASN A 256 70.99 47.60 11.93
N ALA A 257 71.45 46.35 11.98
CA ALA A 257 72.06 45.81 13.20
C ALA A 257 73.02 44.65 12.87
N GLY A 258 74.30 44.84 13.17
CA GLY A 258 75.16 43.76 13.66
C GLY A 258 75.87 42.90 12.61
N ARG A 259 77.08 43.33 12.24
CA ARG A 259 78.17 42.44 11.80
C ARG A 259 78.24 41.20 12.69
N GLN A 260 78.07 40.00 12.14
CA GLN A 260 78.82 38.82 12.59
C GLN A 260 79.21 37.93 11.39
N ARG A 261 80.51 37.95 11.13
CA ARG A 261 81.28 37.11 10.23
C ARG A 261 81.26 35.67 10.78
N TRP A 262 80.67 34.72 10.06
CA TRP A 262 80.83 33.30 10.36
C TRP A 262 81.85 32.67 9.43
N ASP A 263 82.97 32.31 10.05
CA ASP A 263 84.13 31.70 9.44
C ASP A 263 83.85 30.32 8.87
N ARG A 264 84.46 30.11 7.71
CA ARG A 264 84.52 28.89 6.92
C ARG A 264 85.41 27.86 7.63
N LYS A 265 84.84 26.89 8.35
CA LYS A 265 85.63 25.77 8.92
C LYS A 265 85.56 24.52 8.05
N LYS A 266 86.69 24.26 7.39
CA LYS A 266 87.00 23.09 6.55
C LYS A 266 86.88 21.78 7.34
N LYS A 267 86.41 20.76 6.61
CA LYS A 267 86.57 19.32 6.89
C LYS A 267 87.95 18.96 7.44
N LYS A 268 87.99 18.09 8.45
CA LYS A 268 89.11 17.19 8.69
C LYS A 268 88.58 15.78 8.95
N LYS A 269 89.05 14.85 8.10
CA LYS A 269 88.91 13.40 8.23
C LYS A 269 89.48 12.91 9.57
N LYS A 270 88.84 11.90 10.14
CA LYS A 270 89.52 10.67 10.55
C LYS A 270 88.81 9.52 9.84
#